data_AF-A0A2V8PR77-F1
#
_entry.id   AF-A0A2V8PR77-F1
#
_cell.length_a   1.000
_cell.length_b   1.000
_cell.length_c   1.000
_cell.angle_alpha   90.00
_cell.angle_beta   90.00
_cell.angle_gamma   90.00
#
_symmetry.space_group_name_H-M   'P 1'
#
loop_
_entity.id
_entity.type
_entity.pdbx_description
1 polymer ?
#
loop_
_entity_poly.entity_id
_entity_poly.type
_entity_poly.pdbx_seq_one_letter_code
_entity_poly.pdbx_strand_id
1 'polypeptide(L)'
;MIEQREDEPPTNQAQEREQQSVPLFIRRLDWKLIGTILAIKALFYLYGTQAYQVLTNSSIGSFKNWLALWNRWDAVHYVTLAENGYQATGEARFLIVFYPLFPWLTRITALVFRNYVVSALIVVALASIAAGLLLKQLVKLDYSDAVADRAVWFLFIFPGSAALHTPFTESVLLALAIGSFLAARKERWPVAGLLGALACLSRINGLVLIPALVVEAGHQYWTSRRWRWAWLWIGFIGLGVVG
;
A
#
# COMPACT_ATOMS: atom_id res chain seq x y z
N MET A 1 10.84 28.25 -59.30
CA MET A 1 10.71 28.96 -58.01
C MET A 1 9.22 29.01 -57.74
N ILE A 2 8.61 28.09 -57.01
CA ILE A 2 8.80 27.77 -55.59
C ILE A 2 8.45 26.28 -55.41
N GLU A 3 9.36 25.48 -54.85
CA GLU A 3 9.07 24.10 -54.41
C GLU A 3 8.11 24.15 -53.22
N GLN A 4 6.96 23.50 -53.35
CA GLN A 4 6.10 23.17 -52.21
C GLN A 4 6.76 22.02 -51.46
N ARG A 5 7.41 22.35 -50.34
CA ARG A 5 7.89 21.40 -49.35
C ARG A 5 6.65 20.86 -48.63
N GLU A 6 6.18 19.68 -49.04
CA GLU A 6 5.15 18.95 -48.31
C GLU A 6 5.66 18.69 -46.89
N ASP A 7 4.92 19.16 -45.89
CA ASP A 7 5.13 18.84 -44.49
C ASP A 7 4.88 17.34 -44.29
N GLU A 8 5.94 16.54 -44.40
CA GLU A 8 5.91 15.14 -43.99
C GLU A 8 5.38 15.04 -42.55
N PRO A 9 4.37 14.20 -42.28
CA PRO A 9 3.91 13.97 -40.92
C PRO A 9 5.10 13.47 -40.08
N PRO A 10 5.25 13.92 -38.82
CA PRO A 10 6.41 13.59 -38.01
C PRO A 10 6.61 12.07 -37.99
N THR A 11 7.76 11.65 -38.49
CA THR A 11 8.16 10.27 -38.68
C THR A 11 7.93 9.49 -37.38
N ASN A 12 7.42 8.26 -37.48
CA ASN A 12 7.19 7.29 -36.40
C ASN A 12 8.33 7.23 -35.35
N GLN A 13 9.55 7.58 -35.74
CA GLN A 13 10.72 7.69 -34.88
C GLN A 13 10.65 8.78 -33.79
N ALA A 14 9.93 9.88 -34.01
CA ALA A 14 9.74 10.92 -32.99
C ALA A 14 8.77 10.45 -31.88
N GLN A 15 7.69 9.76 -32.27
CA GLN A 15 6.75 9.12 -31.36
C GLN A 15 7.37 7.94 -30.59
N GLU A 16 8.23 7.16 -31.25
CA GLU A 16 9.02 6.09 -30.62
C GLU A 16 10.05 6.63 -29.62
N ARG A 17 10.68 7.79 -29.90
CA ARG A 17 11.61 8.45 -28.97
C ARG A 17 10.91 9.04 -27.74
N GLU A 18 9.72 9.61 -27.89
CA GLU A 18 8.89 10.01 -26.75
C GLU A 18 8.44 8.81 -25.91
N GLN A 19 8.05 7.70 -26.54
CA GLN A 19 7.69 6.45 -25.83
C GLN A 19 8.86 5.75 -25.13
N GLN A 20 10.10 6.04 -25.53
CA GLN A 20 11.32 5.53 -24.91
C GLN A 20 11.80 6.36 -23.71
N SER A 21 11.24 7.56 -23.49
CA SER A 21 11.68 8.48 -22.42
C SER A 21 11.14 8.13 -21.02
N VAL A 22 10.21 7.18 -20.91
CA VAL A 22 9.55 6.81 -19.65
C VAL A 22 10.19 5.55 -19.06
N PRO A 23 10.65 5.54 -17.80
CA PRO A 23 11.35 4.40 -17.21
C PRO A 23 10.50 3.10 -17.23
N LEU A 24 11.15 1.99 -17.59
CA LEU A 24 10.59 0.63 -17.79
C LEU A 24 9.67 0.12 -16.67
N PHE A 25 9.87 0.60 -15.44
CA PHE A 25 9.03 0.29 -14.29
C PHE A 25 7.61 0.83 -14.46
N ILE A 26 7.45 2.09 -14.89
CA ILE A 26 6.17 2.79 -15.06
C ILE A 26 5.35 2.16 -16.20
N ARG A 27 6.02 1.63 -17.23
CA ARG A 27 5.39 1.01 -18.40
C ARG A 27 4.78 -0.37 -18.11
N ARG A 28 5.15 -1.02 -16.99
CA ARG A 28 4.59 -2.30 -16.52
C ARG A 28 3.48 -2.15 -15.48
N LEU A 29 3.21 -0.94 -15.00
CA LEU A 29 2.10 -0.74 -14.05
C LEU A 29 0.77 -0.86 -14.79
N ASP A 30 -0.14 -1.63 -14.21
CA ASP A 30 -1.48 -1.80 -14.73
C ASP A 30 -2.31 -0.55 -14.41
N TRP A 31 -2.26 0.43 -15.30
CA TRP A 31 -2.97 1.69 -15.15
C TRP A 31 -4.48 1.52 -15.03
N LYS A 32 -5.05 0.49 -15.66
CA LYS A 32 -6.48 0.18 -15.52
C LYS A 32 -6.78 -0.23 -14.09
N LEU A 33 -5.96 -1.11 -13.52
CA LEU A 33 -6.10 -1.52 -12.12
C LEU A 33 -5.92 -0.35 -11.15
N ILE A 34 -4.92 0.51 -11.38
CA ILE A 34 -4.68 1.69 -10.54
C ILE A 34 -5.88 2.64 -10.61
N GLY A 35 -6.36 2.92 -11.83
CA GLY A 35 -7.55 3.74 -12.06
C GLY A 35 -8.78 3.18 -11.35
N THR A 36 -8.97 1.87 -11.40
CA THR A 36 -10.00 1.14 -10.64
C THR A 36 -9.88 1.35 -9.13
N ILE A 37 -8.70 1.13 -8.54
CA ILE A 37 -8.49 1.28 -7.09
C ILE A 37 -8.76 2.73 -6.65
N LEU A 38 -8.31 3.70 -7.46
CA LEU A 38 -8.56 5.12 -7.23
C LEU A 38 -10.05 5.47 -7.36
N ALA A 39 -10.76 4.90 -8.34
CA ALA A 39 -12.19 5.08 -8.51
C ALA A 39 -12.98 4.54 -7.31
N ILE A 40 -12.64 3.34 -6.82
CA ILE A 40 -13.27 2.77 -5.61
C ILE A 40 -13.01 3.67 -4.39
N LYS A 41 -11.78 4.15 -4.21
CA LYS A 41 -11.44 5.13 -3.16
C LYS A 41 -12.27 6.41 -3.27
N ALA A 42 -12.38 6.98 -4.47
CA ALA A 42 -13.17 8.17 -4.70
C ALA A 42 -14.65 7.94 -4.34
N LEU A 43 -15.24 6.82 -4.80
CA LEU A 43 -16.61 6.44 -4.45
C LEU A 43 -16.79 6.24 -2.94
N PHE A 44 -15.83 5.58 -2.27
CA PHE A 44 -15.85 5.41 -0.82
C PHE A 44 -15.86 6.76 -0.10
N TYR A 45 -14.99 7.70 -0.50
CA TYR A 45 -14.94 9.02 0.11
C TYR A 45 -16.20 9.85 -0.17
N LEU A 46 -16.75 9.76 -1.37
CA LEU A 46 -18.01 10.42 -1.73
C LEU A 46 -19.17 9.86 -0.89
N TYR A 47 -19.31 8.54 -0.84
CA TYR A 47 -20.36 7.88 -0.06
C TYR A 47 -20.23 8.17 1.43
N GLY A 48 -19.02 8.05 2.00
CA GLY A 48 -18.79 8.34 3.42
C GLY A 48 -19.05 9.81 3.77
N THR A 49 -18.74 10.74 2.85
CA THR A 49 -19.08 12.17 3.00
C THR A 49 -20.60 12.37 3.01
N GLN A 50 -21.32 11.79 2.05
CA GLN A 50 -22.78 11.91 1.96
C GLN A 50 -23.47 11.28 3.18
N ALA A 51 -23.04 10.09 3.58
CA ALA A 51 -23.55 9.42 4.77
C ALA A 51 -23.35 10.27 6.02
N TYR A 52 -22.17 10.88 6.20
CA TYR A 52 -21.92 11.78 7.32
C TYR A 52 -22.85 13.00 7.31
N GLN A 53 -23.02 13.65 6.16
CA GLN A 53 -23.88 14.83 6.04
C GLN A 53 -25.34 14.51 6.37
N VAL A 54 -25.85 13.39 5.88
CA VAL A 54 -27.21 12.92 6.17
C VAL A 54 -27.39 12.57 7.64
N LEU A 55 -26.45 11.82 8.23
CA LEU A 55 -26.54 11.36 9.62
C LEU A 55 -26.38 12.48 10.65
N THR A 56 -25.57 13.50 10.34
CA THR A 56 -25.29 14.61 11.27
C THR A 56 -26.07 15.88 10.95
N ASN A 57 -26.86 15.87 9.87
CA ASN A 57 -27.56 17.04 9.34
C ASN A 57 -26.65 18.28 9.23
N SER A 58 -25.40 18.05 8.79
CA SER A 58 -24.36 19.08 8.71
C SER A 58 -23.75 19.12 7.31
N SER A 59 -23.36 20.30 6.84
CA SER A 59 -22.71 20.47 5.53
C SER A 59 -21.19 20.56 5.69
N ILE A 60 -20.45 19.77 4.89
CA ILE A 60 -18.99 19.86 4.83
C ILE A 60 -18.64 20.96 3.82
N GLY A 61 -18.64 22.21 4.28
CA GLY A 61 -18.39 23.38 3.43
C GLY A 61 -16.92 23.66 3.09
N SER A 62 -15.96 22.91 3.64
CA SER A 62 -14.51 23.17 3.46
C SER A 62 -13.69 21.90 3.37
N PHE A 63 -12.62 21.94 2.58
CA PHE A 63 -11.61 20.86 2.49
C PHE A 63 -11.01 20.50 3.86
N LYS A 64 -10.82 21.48 4.76
CA LYS A 64 -10.35 21.21 6.12
C LYS A 64 -11.32 20.33 6.91
N ASN A 65 -12.62 20.61 6.82
CA ASN A 65 -13.66 19.82 7.48
C ASN A 65 -13.78 18.43 6.84
N TRP A 66 -13.57 18.33 5.53
CA TRP A 66 -13.50 17.04 4.84
C TRP A 66 -12.30 16.21 5.32
N LEU A 67 -11.12 16.81 5.47
CA LEU A 67 -9.96 16.11 6.07
C LEU A 67 -10.23 15.67 7.52
N ALA A 68 -10.89 16.51 8.31
CA ALA A 68 -11.26 16.20 9.68
C ALA A 68 -12.25 15.03 9.79
N LEU A 69 -13.06 14.78 8.74
CA LEU A 69 -13.92 13.59 8.69
C LEU A 69 -13.10 12.30 8.71
N TRP A 70 -11.97 12.28 8.00
CA TRP A 70 -11.12 11.11 7.85
C TRP A 70 -10.05 10.99 8.94
N ASN A 71 -9.81 12.05 9.71
CA ASN A 71 -8.95 12.03 10.88
C ASN A 71 -9.75 11.72 12.16
N ARG A 72 -10.29 10.50 12.26
CA ARG A 72 -11.10 10.03 13.39
C ARG A 72 -10.61 8.68 13.93
N TRP A 73 -11.01 8.37 15.17
CA TRP A 73 -10.62 7.13 15.86
C TRP A 73 -9.08 7.02 15.95
N ASP A 74 -8.52 5.87 15.57
CA ASP A 74 -7.07 5.65 15.62
C ASP A 74 -6.25 6.54 14.70
N ALA A 75 -6.86 7.11 13.65
CA ALA A 75 -6.18 8.04 12.75
C ALA A 75 -5.60 9.24 13.51
N VAL A 76 -6.33 9.72 14.54
CA VAL A 76 -5.90 10.84 15.37
C VAL A 76 -4.59 10.51 16.08
N HIS A 77 -4.46 9.30 16.61
CA HIS A 77 -3.25 8.83 17.28
C HIS A 77 -2.07 8.72 16.31
N TYR A 78 -2.28 8.12 15.13
CA TYR A 78 -1.22 8.01 14.12
C TYR A 78 -0.73 9.36 13.60
N VAL A 79 -1.64 10.30 13.35
CA VAL A 79 -1.30 11.66 12.93
C VAL A 79 -0.56 12.41 14.05
N THR A 80 -1.01 12.28 15.29
CA THR A 80 -0.35 12.88 16.47
C THR A 80 1.07 12.35 16.64
N LEU A 81 1.29 11.05 16.47
CA LEU A 81 2.63 10.43 16.51
C LEU A 81 3.51 10.89 15.34
N ALA A 82 2.93 11.05 14.14
CA ALA A 82 3.69 11.54 12.99
C ALA A 82 4.16 12.99 13.21
N GLU A 83 3.33 13.82 13.84
CA GLU A 83 3.63 15.23 14.12
C GLU A 83 4.61 15.40 15.28
N ASN A 84 4.34 14.76 16.41
CA ASN A 84 5.03 15.02 17.67
C ASN A 84 6.09 13.96 18.02
N GLY A 85 6.09 12.81 17.35
CA GLY A 85 6.88 11.66 17.75
C GLY A 85 6.38 11.00 19.05
N TYR A 86 7.13 10.01 19.52
CA TYR A 86 6.86 9.37 20.80
C TYR A 86 7.28 10.27 21.95
N GLN A 87 6.38 10.46 22.92
CA GLN A 87 6.60 11.29 24.10
C GLN A 87 6.74 10.42 25.34
N ALA A 88 7.61 10.80 26.28
CA ALA A 88 7.84 10.04 27.51
C ALA A 88 6.92 10.45 28.68
N THR A 89 6.29 11.62 28.60
CA THR A 89 5.49 12.22 29.68
C THR A 89 4.11 12.67 29.18
N GLY A 90 3.23 13.05 30.10
CA GLY A 90 1.85 13.46 29.78
C GLY A 90 0.97 12.31 29.31
N GLU A 91 -0.19 12.61 28.72
CA GLU A 91 -1.11 11.61 28.17
C GLU A 91 -0.58 10.98 26.86
N ALA A 92 0.23 11.73 26.09
CA ALA A 92 0.81 11.26 24.85
C ALA A 92 1.75 10.04 25.02
N ARG A 93 2.24 9.76 26.24
CA ARG A 93 3.04 8.56 26.55
C ARG A 93 2.30 7.25 26.28
N PHE A 94 0.97 7.25 26.37
CA PHE A 94 0.17 6.04 26.13
C PHE A 94 0.14 5.65 24.64
N LEU A 95 0.58 6.54 23.75
CA LEU A 95 0.69 6.25 22.32
C LEU A 95 1.84 5.29 21.99
N ILE A 96 2.64 4.86 22.97
CA ILE A 96 3.67 3.82 22.83
C ILE A 96 3.10 2.48 22.32
N VAL A 97 1.80 2.23 22.49
CA VAL A 97 1.14 1.01 21.99
C VAL A 97 1.01 0.97 20.47
N PHE A 98 1.12 2.12 19.79
CA PHE A 98 1.06 2.19 18.34
C PHE A 98 2.44 1.97 17.74
N TYR A 99 2.48 1.15 16.69
CA TYR A 99 3.70 0.75 16.02
C TYR A 99 4.24 1.87 15.09
N PRO A 100 5.56 1.97 14.90
CA PRO A 100 6.19 3.18 14.40
C PRO A 100 6.18 3.34 12.87
N LEU A 101 6.05 2.27 12.09
CA LEU A 101 6.25 2.35 10.64
C LEU A 101 5.28 3.34 9.96
N PHE A 102 4.00 3.29 10.29
CA PHE A 102 3.00 4.15 9.67
C PHE A 102 3.15 5.64 10.06
N PRO A 103 3.34 6.00 11.36
CA PRO A 103 3.74 7.36 11.74
C PRO A 103 4.99 7.86 11.02
N TRP A 104 6.04 7.03 10.88
CA TRP A 104 7.27 7.43 10.18
C TRP A 104 7.03 7.69 8.69
N LEU A 105 6.32 6.81 7.99
CA LEU A 105 5.96 7.02 6.58
C LEU A 105 5.13 8.31 6.39
N THR A 106 4.20 8.55 7.32
CA THR A 106 3.37 9.77 7.32
C THR A 106 4.22 11.01 7.53
N ARG A 107 5.15 10.98 8.50
CA ARG A 107 6.06 12.10 8.78
C ARG A 107 6.99 12.41 7.60
N ILE A 108 7.57 11.40 6.97
CA ILE A 108 8.40 11.56 5.77
C ILE A 108 7.59 12.19 4.65
N THR A 109 6.37 11.71 4.43
CA THR A 109 5.46 12.27 3.42
C THR A 109 5.08 13.72 3.73
N ALA A 110 4.92 14.05 5.01
CA ALA A 110 4.60 15.41 5.47
C ALA A 110 5.72 16.42 5.22
N LEU A 111 6.97 15.99 5.04
CA LEU A 111 8.06 16.88 4.62
C LEU A 111 7.77 17.55 3.27
N VAL A 112 7.03 16.85 2.39
CA VAL A 112 6.66 17.34 1.06
C VAL A 112 5.33 18.08 1.09
N PHE A 113 4.29 17.47 1.65
CA PHE A 113 2.92 18.00 1.58
C PHE A 113 2.55 18.97 2.70
N ARG A 114 3.40 19.08 3.75
CA ARG A 114 3.25 20.00 4.89
C ARG A 114 1.92 19.89 5.65
N ASN A 115 1.23 18.76 5.53
CA ASN A 115 0.00 18.45 6.24
C ASN A 115 -0.04 16.95 6.57
N TYR A 116 -0.08 16.62 7.86
CA TYR A 116 0.03 15.23 8.32
C TYR A 116 -1.20 14.37 7.95
N VAL A 117 -2.42 14.94 7.96
CA VAL A 117 -3.63 14.19 7.58
C VAL A 117 -3.62 13.87 6.08
N VAL A 118 -3.29 14.85 5.24
CA VAL A 118 -3.12 14.63 3.79
C VAL A 118 -2.02 13.60 3.54
N SER A 119 -0.91 13.70 4.28
CA SER A 119 0.22 12.76 4.15
C SER A 119 -0.17 11.34 4.53
N ALA A 120 -0.96 11.15 5.60
CA ALA A 120 -1.45 9.85 6.01
C ALA A 120 -2.40 9.25 4.95
N LEU A 121 -3.28 10.06 4.37
CA LEU A 121 -4.15 9.64 3.26
C LEU A 121 -3.36 9.25 2.01
N ILE A 122 -2.28 9.97 1.69
CA ILE A 122 -1.39 9.64 0.58
C ILE A 122 -0.67 8.32 0.84
N VAL A 123 -0.11 8.12 2.04
CA VAL A 123 0.54 6.85 2.42
C VAL A 123 -0.44 5.68 2.26
N VAL A 124 -1.67 5.82 2.76
CA VAL A 124 -2.72 4.80 2.60
C VAL A 124 -3.08 4.57 1.14
N ALA A 125 -3.22 5.62 0.34
CA ALA A 125 -3.52 5.49 -1.09
C ALA A 125 -2.42 4.72 -1.83
N LEU A 126 -1.16 5.07 -1.61
CA LEU A 126 -0.01 4.40 -2.21
C LEU A 126 0.11 2.95 -1.74
N ALA A 127 -0.07 2.70 -0.45
CA ALA A 127 -0.03 1.36 0.12
C ALA A 127 -1.15 0.48 -0.42
N SER A 128 -2.38 1.00 -0.56
CA SER A 128 -3.47 0.28 -1.22
C SER A 128 -3.16 -0.06 -2.67
N ILE A 129 -2.63 0.89 -3.45
CA ILE A 129 -2.24 0.64 -4.84
C ILE A 129 -1.19 -0.46 -4.90
N ALA A 130 -0.17 -0.40 -4.03
CA ALA A 130 0.85 -1.42 -3.91
C ALA A 130 0.23 -2.79 -3.54
N ALA A 131 -0.66 -2.84 -2.56
CA ALA A 131 -1.36 -4.06 -2.16
C ALA A 131 -2.16 -4.68 -3.33
N GLY A 132 -2.90 -3.88 -4.09
CA GLY A 132 -3.64 -4.36 -5.26
C GLY A 132 -2.75 -4.88 -6.39
N LEU A 133 -1.67 -4.15 -6.72
CA LEU A 133 -0.72 -4.59 -7.75
C LEU A 133 0.02 -5.87 -7.34
N LEU A 134 0.45 -5.96 -6.08
CA LEU A 134 1.11 -7.14 -5.53
C LEU A 134 0.15 -8.33 -5.46
N LEU A 135 -1.11 -8.10 -5.08
CA LEU A 135 -2.13 -9.16 -5.04
C LEU A 135 -2.38 -9.71 -6.44
N LYS A 136 -2.55 -8.85 -7.45
CA LYS A 136 -2.71 -9.28 -8.83
C LYS A 136 -1.52 -10.13 -9.27
N GLN A 137 -0.29 -9.72 -8.97
CA GLN A 137 0.91 -10.50 -9.30
C GLN A 137 0.97 -11.84 -8.58
N LEU A 138 0.55 -11.90 -7.31
CA LEU A 138 0.54 -13.12 -6.52
C LEU A 138 -0.49 -14.13 -7.06
N VAL A 139 -1.72 -13.68 -7.33
CA VAL A 139 -2.78 -14.54 -7.86
C VAL A 139 -2.45 -15.03 -9.27
N LYS A 140 -1.78 -14.21 -10.09
CA LYS A 140 -1.31 -14.61 -11.43
C LYS A 140 -0.28 -15.73 -11.45
N LEU A 141 0.32 -16.10 -10.31
CA LEU A 141 1.20 -17.25 -10.24
C LEU A 141 0.43 -18.57 -10.38
N ASP A 142 -0.82 -18.60 -9.91
CA ASP A 142 -1.61 -19.82 -9.77
C ASP A 142 -2.91 -19.80 -10.62
N TYR A 143 -3.38 -18.61 -11.03
CA TYR A 143 -4.65 -18.43 -11.72
C TYR A 143 -4.56 -17.46 -12.91
N SER A 144 -5.63 -17.39 -13.71
CA SER A 144 -5.73 -16.51 -14.87
C SER A 144 -5.86 -15.02 -14.49
N ASP A 145 -5.55 -14.13 -15.44
CA ASP A 145 -5.62 -12.68 -15.25
C ASP A 145 -7.02 -12.21 -14.79
N ALA A 146 -8.09 -12.81 -15.32
CA ALA A 146 -9.45 -12.46 -14.94
C ALA A 146 -9.75 -12.78 -13.46
N VAL A 147 -9.20 -13.87 -12.93
CA VAL A 147 -9.33 -14.23 -11.50
C VAL A 147 -8.52 -13.27 -10.64
N ALA A 148 -7.31 -12.93 -11.08
CA ALA A 148 -6.46 -11.96 -10.39
C ALA A 148 -7.08 -10.57 -10.30
N ASP A 149 -7.72 -10.10 -11.39
CA ASP A 149 -8.46 -8.83 -11.38
C ASP A 149 -9.62 -8.88 -10.39
N ARG A 150 -10.44 -9.92 -10.43
CA ARG A 150 -11.57 -10.10 -9.50
C ARG A 150 -11.11 -10.15 -8.04
N ALA A 151 -9.99 -10.80 -7.75
CA ALA A 151 -9.43 -10.84 -6.40
C ALA A 151 -9.13 -9.43 -5.86
N VAL A 152 -8.54 -8.56 -6.69
CA VAL A 152 -8.29 -7.16 -6.30
C VAL A 152 -9.60 -6.40 -6.12
N TRP A 153 -10.55 -6.56 -7.04
CA TRP A 153 -11.87 -5.93 -6.91
C TRP A 153 -12.56 -6.32 -5.61
N PHE A 154 -12.62 -7.62 -5.27
CA PHE A 154 -13.25 -8.08 -4.04
C PHE A 154 -12.54 -7.58 -2.78
N LEU A 155 -11.21 -7.48 -2.80
CA LEU A 155 -10.44 -6.92 -1.70
C LEU A 155 -10.81 -5.45 -1.40
N PHE A 156 -11.16 -4.66 -2.41
CA PHE A 156 -11.44 -3.23 -2.23
C PHE A 156 -12.92 -2.89 -2.04
N ILE A 157 -13.85 -3.84 -2.25
CA ILE A 157 -15.28 -3.59 -2.08
C ILE A 157 -15.90 -4.33 -0.88
N PHE A 158 -15.22 -5.32 -0.31
CA PHE A 158 -15.78 -6.02 0.86
C PHE A 158 -15.94 -5.04 2.04
N PRO A 159 -16.90 -5.24 2.95
CA PRO A 159 -17.22 -4.25 3.98
C PRO A 159 -16.04 -3.80 4.86
N GLY A 160 -15.10 -4.70 5.16
CA GLY A 160 -13.90 -4.37 5.96
C GLY A 160 -12.79 -3.65 5.18
N SER A 161 -12.97 -3.42 3.88
CA SER A 161 -12.02 -2.65 3.06
C SER A 161 -11.93 -1.18 3.49
N ALA A 162 -12.86 -0.66 4.29
CA ALA A 162 -12.80 0.69 4.85
C ALA A 162 -11.43 1.05 5.46
N ALA A 163 -10.78 0.08 6.12
CA ALA A 163 -9.44 0.25 6.70
C ALA A 163 -8.31 0.42 5.65
N LEU A 164 -8.57 0.05 4.40
CA LEU A 164 -7.70 0.32 3.26
C LEU A 164 -7.92 1.73 2.70
N HIS A 165 -8.95 2.45 3.13
CA HIS A 165 -9.29 3.79 2.63
C HIS A 165 -9.04 4.88 3.68
N THR A 166 -9.18 4.56 4.96
CA THR A 166 -8.95 5.50 6.07
C THR A 166 -7.47 5.53 6.50
N PRO A 167 -7.00 6.59 7.20
CA PRO A 167 -5.61 6.73 7.70
C PRO A 167 -5.19 5.70 8.76
N PHE A 168 -5.27 4.41 8.44
CA PHE A 168 -4.89 3.30 9.29
C PHE A 168 -3.75 2.46 8.69
N THR A 169 -3.21 1.55 9.52
CA THR A 169 -2.03 0.73 9.21
C THR A 169 -2.32 -0.46 8.29
N GLU A 170 -3.59 -0.86 8.13
CA GLU A 170 -4.01 -2.07 7.42
C GLU A 170 -3.56 -2.08 5.96
N SER A 171 -3.62 -0.93 5.27
CA SER A 171 -3.15 -0.80 3.89
C SER A 171 -1.65 -1.09 3.74
N VAL A 172 -0.83 -0.58 4.66
CA VAL A 172 0.62 -0.80 4.71
C VAL A 172 0.93 -2.25 5.08
N LEU A 173 0.29 -2.76 6.13
CA LEU A 173 0.43 -4.15 6.57
C LEU A 173 0.13 -5.11 5.41
N LEU A 174 -0.98 -4.89 4.71
CA LEU A 174 -1.43 -5.75 3.63
C LEU A 174 -0.47 -5.71 2.43
N ALA A 175 0.02 -4.53 2.05
CA ALA A 175 1.01 -4.40 0.98
C ALA A 175 2.31 -5.15 1.31
N LEU A 176 2.82 -5.00 2.54
CA LEU A 176 4.03 -5.66 3.00
C LEU A 176 3.85 -7.17 3.12
N ALA A 177 2.71 -7.63 3.65
CA ALA A 177 2.37 -9.04 3.77
C ALA A 177 2.31 -9.73 2.41
N ILE A 178 1.54 -9.19 1.47
CA ILE A 178 1.41 -9.75 0.12
C ILE A 178 2.76 -9.69 -0.61
N GLY A 179 3.50 -8.59 -0.46
CA GLY A 179 4.85 -8.48 -1.01
C GLY A 179 5.82 -9.52 -0.46
N SER A 180 5.72 -9.83 0.84
CA SER A 180 6.51 -10.85 1.51
C SER A 180 6.22 -12.25 0.94
N PHE A 181 4.94 -12.62 0.80
CA PHE A 181 4.54 -13.88 0.14
C PHE A 181 5.00 -13.94 -1.32
N LEU A 182 4.79 -12.86 -2.09
CA LEU A 182 5.21 -12.82 -3.49
C LEU A 182 6.72 -12.98 -3.63
N ALA A 183 7.51 -12.39 -2.73
CA ALA A 183 8.95 -12.57 -2.69
C ALA A 183 9.32 -14.03 -2.35
N ALA A 184 8.66 -14.66 -1.38
CA ALA A 184 8.89 -16.05 -1.02
C ALA A 184 8.53 -17.03 -2.15
N ARG A 185 7.40 -16.81 -2.84
CA ARG A 185 6.99 -17.59 -4.02
C ARG A 185 7.94 -17.42 -5.21
N LYS A 186 8.65 -16.28 -5.29
CA LYS A 186 9.73 -16.02 -6.27
C LYS A 186 11.12 -16.39 -5.73
N GLU A 187 11.18 -17.13 -4.63
CA GLU A 187 12.40 -17.59 -3.96
C GLU A 187 13.36 -16.49 -3.45
N ARG A 188 12.87 -15.24 -3.36
CA ARG A 188 13.62 -14.08 -2.85
C ARG A 188 13.42 -13.93 -1.34
N TRP A 189 13.86 -14.94 -0.59
CA TRP A 189 13.68 -15.03 0.86
C TRP A 189 14.23 -13.84 1.67
N PRO A 190 15.36 -13.20 1.34
CA PRO A 190 15.80 -11.99 2.05
C PRO A 190 14.79 -10.85 1.95
N VAL A 191 14.20 -10.66 0.77
CA VAL A 191 13.16 -9.64 0.56
C VAL A 191 11.88 -10.03 1.31
N ALA A 192 11.53 -11.31 1.33
CA ALA A 192 10.38 -11.81 2.09
C ALA A 192 10.53 -11.52 3.60
N GLY A 193 11.69 -11.83 4.18
CA GLY A 193 12.01 -11.56 5.58
C GLY A 193 12.01 -10.06 5.92
N LEU A 194 12.62 -9.23 5.07
CA LEU A 194 12.63 -7.78 5.25
C LEU A 194 11.21 -7.18 5.22
N LEU A 195 10.41 -7.56 4.22
CA LEU A 195 9.03 -7.10 4.12
C LEU A 195 8.18 -7.60 5.29
N GLY A 196 8.42 -8.82 5.77
CA GLY A 196 7.75 -9.34 6.96
C GLY A 196 8.14 -8.61 8.24
N ALA A 197 9.42 -8.25 8.41
CA ALA A 197 9.88 -7.43 9.53
C ALA A 197 9.23 -6.04 9.51
N LEU A 198 9.16 -5.40 8.33
CA LEU A 198 8.44 -4.13 8.16
C LEU A 198 6.93 -4.30 8.43
N ALA A 199 6.33 -5.43 8.06
CA ALA A 199 4.93 -5.72 8.37
C ALA A 199 4.71 -5.79 9.89
N CYS A 200 5.59 -6.45 10.65
CA CYS A 200 5.58 -6.44 12.11
C CYS A 200 5.76 -5.03 12.70
N LEU A 201 6.63 -4.22 12.10
CA LEU A 201 6.86 -2.83 12.49
C LEU A 201 5.66 -1.91 12.19
N SER A 202 4.70 -2.37 11.38
CA SER A 202 3.42 -1.69 11.19
C SER A 202 2.37 -2.10 12.22
N ARG A 203 2.33 -3.38 12.60
CA ARG A 203 1.43 -3.98 13.60
C ARG A 203 1.94 -5.36 14.03
N ILE A 204 1.63 -5.76 15.26
CA ILE A 204 1.88 -7.12 15.78
C ILE A 204 1.31 -8.24 14.89
N ASN A 205 0.21 -7.98 14.16
CA ASN A 205 -0.41 -8.93 13.24
C ASN A 205 0.55 -9.40 12.11
N GLY A 206 1.61 -8.64 11.82
CA GLY A 206 2.66 -9.06 10.90
C GLY A 206 3.33 -10.39 11.30
N LEU A 207 3.30 -10.75 12.59
CA LEU A 207 3.87 -12.02 13.08
C LEU A 207 3.21 -13.25 12.46
N VAL A 208 1.97 -13.14 11.98
CA VAL A 208 1.26 -14.21 11.27
C VAL A 208 2.01 -14.65 10.00
N LEU A 209 2.89 -13.79 9.45
CA LEU A 209 3.74 -14.15 8.33
C LEU A 209 4.77 -15.24 8.68
N ILE A 210 5.18 -15.37 9.95
CA ILE A 210 6.14 -16.41 10.35
C ILE A 210 5.57 -17.81 10.06
N PRO A 211 4.46 -18.25 10.68
CA PRO A 211 3.92 -19.58 10.41
C PRO A 211 3.53 -19.75 8.94
N ALA A 212 3.00 -18.71 8.28
CA ALA A 212 2.57 -18.84 6.90
C ALA A 212 3.74 -19.03 5.91
N LEU A 213 4.87 -18.34 6.13
CA LEU A 213 6.07 -18.53 5.32
C LEU A 213 6.81 -19.83 5.68
N VAL A 214 6.72 -20.31 6.92
CA VAL A 214 7.21 -21.64 7.29
C VAL A 214 6.44 -22.72 6.53
N VAL A 215 5.12 -22.60 6.43
CA VAL A 215 4.30 -23.54 5.63
C VAL A 215 4.71 -23.50 4.16
N GLU A 216 4.91 -22.32 3.58
CA GLU A 216 5.40 -22.18 2.20
C GLU A 216 6.79 -22.80 2.00
N ALA A 217 7.73 -22.57 2.93
CA ALA A 217 9.05 -23.19 2.91
C ALA A 217 8.96 -24.72 3.03
N GLY A 218 8.06 -25.22 3.88
CA GLY A 218 7.76 -26.65 4.04
C GLY A 218 7.21 -27.27 2.77
N HIS A 219 6.29 -26.58 2.08
CA HIS A 219 5.77 -27.01 0.79
C HIS A 219 6.91 -27.11 -0.25
N GLN A 220 7.75 -26.09 -0.37
CA GLN A 220 8.92 -26.11 -1.27
C GLN A 220 9.92 -27.22 -0.92
N TYR A 221 10.13 -27.50 0.38
CA TYR A 221 10.95 -28.62 0.83
C TYR A 221 10.38 -29.97 0.39
N TRP A 222 9.06 -30.15 0.51
CA TRP A 222 8.41 -31.41 0.12
C TRP A 222 8.52 -31.67 -1.38
N THR A 223 8.36 -30.64 -2.21
CA THR A 223 8.45 -30.75 -3.67
C THR A 223 9.89 -30.94 -4.15
N SER A 224 10.85 -30.22 -3.60
CA SER A 224 12.24 -30.22 -4.08
C SER A 224 13.16 -31.20 -3.35
N ARG A 225 12.78 -31.63 -2.14
CA ARG A 225 13.61 -32.41 -1.19
C ARG A 225 14.98 -31.78 -0.88
N ARG A 226 15.13 -30.47 -1.11
CA ARG A 226 16.39 -29.74 -0.89
C ARG A 226 16.22 -28.70 0.21
N TRP A 227 17.12 -28.72 1.17
CA TRP A 227 17.21 -27.69 2.20
C TRP A 227 17.78 -26.39 1.62
N ARG A 228 17.21 -25.25 2.02
CA ARG A 228 17.72 -23.92 1.64
C ARG A 228 17.94 -23.06 2.87
N TRP A 229 19.20 -22.68 3.10
CA TRP A 229 19.60 -21.73 4.15
C TRP A 229 18.88 -20.38 4.06
N ALA A 230 18.40 -20.02 2.87
CA ALA A 230 17.60 -18.83 2.63
C ALA A 230 16.32 -18.77 3.49
N TRP A 231 15.80 -19.88 3.99
CA TRP A 231 14.62 -19.90 4.86
C TRP A 231 14.87 -19.29 6.25
N LEU A 232 16.13 -19.15 6.68
CA LEU A 232 16.46 -18.49 7.95
C LEU A 232 16.01 -17.02 8.00
N TRP A 233 15.83 -16.39 6.83
CA TRP A 233 15.29 -15.03 6.73
C TRP A 233 13.86 -14.89 7.27
N ILE A 234 13.12 -15.99 7.47
CA ILE A 234 11.82 -15.97 8.16
C ILE A 234 11.99 -15.51 9.62
N GLY A 235 13.10 -15.88 10.28
CA GLY A 235 13.39 -15.44 11.65
C GLY A 235 13.56 -13.92 11.76
N PHE A 236 13.96 -13.26 10.68
CA PHE A 236 14.13 -11.80 10.63
C PHE A 236 12.81 -11.05 10.86
N ILE A 237 11.67 -11.68 10.58
CA ILE A 237 10.33 -11.11 10.80
C ILE A 237 10.12 -10.76 12.27
N GLY A 238 10.60 -11.61 13.18
CA GLY A 238 10.49 -11.39 14.62
C GLY A 238 11.22 -10.13 15.12
N LEU A 239 12.27 -9.67 14.41
CA LEU A 239 12.96 -8.43 14.77
C LEU A 239 12.06 -7.21 14.62
N GLY A 240 11.04 -7.26 13.76
CA GLY A 240 10.08 -6.17 13.60
C GLY A 240 9.21 -5.91 14.83
N VAL A 241 9.20 -6.81 15.82
CA VAL A 241 8.49 -6.61 17.09
C VAL A 241 9.28 -5.73 18.05
N VAL A 242 10.60 -5.64 17.89
CA VAL A 242 11.51 -4.93 18.80
C VAL A 242 11.68 -3.45 18.43
N GLY A 243 11.16 -3.05 17.25
CA GLY A 243 11.31 -1.69 16.71
C GLY A 243 10.31 -0.66 17.23
#